data_AF-A0A3N4HQG4-F1
#
_entry.id   AF-A0A3N4HQG4-F1
#
_cell.length_a   1.000
_cell.length_b   1.000
_cell.length_c   1.000
_cell.angle_alpha   90.00
_cell.angle_beta   90.00
_cell.angle_gamma   90.00
#
_symmetry.space_group_name_H-M   'P 1'
#
loop_
_entity.id
_entity.type
_entity.pdbx_description
1 polymer ?
#
loop_
_entity_poly.entity_id
_entity_poly.type
_entity_poly.pdbx_seq_one_letter_code
_entity_poly.pdbx_strand_id
1 'polypeptide(L)'
;MPRFRDQHLNSHLPPDLILPTDAKIPPLTQYRTLNLQTNPDPKRFIEELWHINDITTILAPIPNRRRSPYEPDVYLIHTSHRTTYEYTCCTTTSLDPGTHLLREVLPDGERGAWTEGPFLKEMMEKEAKALIDAGWGSGYKPLTEMEHAEIMGAKELRWLGLGGDEKCHAGVLWIMMGKPEVGTEVGRGGFERVLGAHLEEGCGFEERKCRGER
;
A
#
# COMPACT_ATOMS: atom_id res chain seq x y z
N MET A 1 2.34 -13.03 -34.60
CA MET A 1 2.49 -11.57 -34.82
C MET A 1 1.17 -10.90 -34.46
N PRO A 2 1.09 -10.05 -33.42
CA PRO A 2 -0.17 -9.40 -33.09
C PRO A 2 -0.46 -8.33 -34.13
N ARG A 3 -1.63 -8.44 -34.76
CA ARG A 3 -2.14 -7.52 -35.77
C ARG A 3 -2.79 -6.34 -35.05
N PHE A 4 -2.13 -5.19 -35.11
CA PHE A 4 -2.65 -3.90 -34.71
C PHE A 4 -3.75 -3.46 -35.68
N ARG A 5 -5.03 -3.60 -35.32
CA ARG A 5 -6.12 -3.09 -36.16
C ARG A 5 -6.68 -1.73 -35.71
N ASP A 6 -6.30 -1.23 -34.53
CA ASP A 6 -6.80 0.06 -33.98
C ASP A 6 -5.68 0.98 -33.46
N GLN A 7 -4.49 0.94 -34.08
CA GLN A 7 -3.34 1.76 -33.66
C GLN A 7 -3.57 3.27 -33.83
N HIS A 8 -4.41 3.71 -34.76
CA HIS A 8 -4.61 5.14 -35.01
C HIS A 8 -5.37 5.85 -33.87
N LEU A 9 -6.41 5.22 -33.33
CA LEU A 9 -7.24 5.79 -32.25
C LEU A 9 -6.49 5.93 -30.93
N ASN A 10 -5.46 5.11 -30.72
CA ASN A 10 -4.69 5.05 -29.47
C ASN A 10 -3.22 5.45 -29.69
N SER A 11 -2.92 6.19 -30.76
CA SER A 11 -1.55 6.56 -31.15
C SER A 11 -0.89 7.54 -30.18
N HIS A 12 -1.67 8.21 -29.31
CA HIS A 12 -1.20 9.07 -28.23
C HIS A 12 -0.73 8.31 -26.99
N LEU A 13 -1.05 7.02 -26.87
CA LEU A 13 -0.64 6.20 -25.72
C LEU A 13 0.79 5.67 -25.88
N PRO A 14 1.50 5.39 -24.77
CA PRO A 14 2.81 4.76 -24.83
C PRO A 14 2.79 3.44 -25.63
N PRO A 15 3.75 3.26 -26.56
CA PRO A 15 3.72 2.13 -27.50
C PRO A 15 4.02 0.78 -26.85
N ASP A 16 4.54 0.79 -25.62
CA ASP A 16 4.89 -0.39 -24.84
C ASP A 16 3.74 -0.91 -23.97
N LEU A 17 2.57 -0.26 -23.97
CA LEU A 17 1.39 -0.76 -23.26
C LEU A 17 0.76 -1.97 -23.96
N ILE A 18 0.42 -2.99 -23.18
CA ILE A 18 -0.39 -4.11 -23.62
C ILE A 18 -1.87 -3.72 -23.47
N LEU A 19 -2.48 -3.27 -24.57
CA LEU A 19 -3.89 -2.90 -24.59
C LEU A 19 -4.82 -4.12 -24.71
N PRO A 20 -6.02 -4.09 -24.10
CA PRO A 20 -7.04 -5.08 -24.38
C PRO A 20 -7.48 -4.96 -25.84
N THR A 21 -7.71 -6.11 -26.47
CA THR A 21 -8.29 -6.17 -27.81
C THR A 21 -9.80 -6.38 -27.69
N ASP A 22 -10.60 -5.68 -28.49
CA ASP A 22 -12.07 -5.78 -28.49
C ASP A 22 -12.59 -7.22 -28.61
N ALA A 23 -11.95 -8.04 -29.45
CA ALA A 23 -12.31 -9.45 -29.65
C ALA A 23 -12.20 -10.31 -28.38
N LYS A 24 -11.51 -9.81 -27.36
CA LYS A 24 -11.29 -10.52 -26.09
C LYS A 24 -11.96 -9.85 -24.91
N ILE A 25 -12.68 -8.75 -25.12
CA ILE A 25 -13.54 -8.17 -24.08
C ILE A 25 -14.73 -9.12 -23.92
N PRO A 26 -15.00 -9.62 -22.70
CA PRO A 26 -16.04 -10.60 -22.49
C PRO A 26 -17.43 -9.99 -22.78
N PRO A 27 -18.43 -10.82 -23.14
CA PRO A 27 -19.82 -10.37 -23.20
C PRO A 27 -20.34 -10.04 -21.79
N LEU A 28 -21.41 -9.24 -21.70
CA LEU A 28 -22.03 -8.81 -20.42
C LEU A 28 -22.37 -9.96 -19.46
N THR A 29 -22.73 -11.13 -19.99
CA THR A 29 -23.05 -12.33 -19.18
C THR A 29 -21.86 -12.91 -18.42
N GLN A 30 -20.64 -12.49 -18.77
CA GLN A 30 -19.40 -12.92 -18.13
C GLN A 30 -18.85 -11.86 -17.17
N TYR A 31 -19.69 -10.95 -16.71
CA TYR A 31 -19.36 -9.99 -15.66
C TYR A 31 -20.08 -10.31 -14.36
N ARG A 32 -19.48 -9.86 -13.26
CA ARG A 32 -20.09 -9.83 -11.93
C ARG A 32 -20.06 -8.42 -11.38
N THR A 33 -21.12 -8.04 -10.66
CA THR A 33 -21.15 -6.76 -9.94
C THR A 33 -20.16 -6.78 -8.78
N LEU A 34 -19.30 -5.77 -8.70
CA LEU A 34 -18.47 -5.53 -7.52
C LEU A 34 -19.32 -4.96 -6.39
N ASN A 35 -19.16 -5.51 -5.18
CA ASN A 35 -19.78 -4.94 -4.00
C ASN A 35 -18.94 -3.74 -3.52
N LEU A 36 -19.39 -2.55 -3.90
CA LEU A 36 -18.72 -1.28 -3.60
C LEU A 36 -18.82 -0.87 -2.12
N GLN A 37 -19.70 -1.49 -1.33
CA GLN A 37 -19.74 -1.27 0.12
C GLN A 37 -18.58 -1.97 0.82
N THR A 38 -18.24 -3.18 0.39
CA THR A 38 -17.15 -3.97 0.96
C THR A 38 -15.80 -3.75 0.29
N ASN A 39 -15.81 -3.21 -0.93
CA ASN A 39 -14.60 -2.89 -1.70
C ASN A 39 -14.77 -1.54 -2.42
N PRO A 40 -14.64 -0.41 -1.69
CA PRO A 40 -14.86 0.92 -2.25
C PRO A 40 -13.69 1.41 -3.11
N ASP A 41 -12.50 0.81 -2.99
CA ASP A 41 -11.27 1.33 -3.59
C ASP A 41 -11.35 1.50 -5.12
N PRO A 42 -11.87 0.53 -5.91
CA PRO A 42 -11.98 0.72 -7.37
C PRO A 42 -12.85 1.92 -7.73
N LYS A 43 -13.97 2.13 -7.01
CA LYS A 43 -14.86 3.27 -7.25
C LYS A 43 -14.16 4.57 -6.90
N ARG A 44 -13.57 4.68 -5.70
CA ARG A 44 -12.85 5.89 -5.27
C ARG A 44 -11.75 6.25 -6.28
N PHE A 45 -10.98 5.26 -6.71
CA PHE A 45 -9.87 5.47 -7.62
C PHE A 45 -10.31 6.01 -9.00
N ILE A 46 -11.39 5.46 -9.57
CA ILE A 46 -11.94 5.95 -10.84
C ILE A 46 -12.55 7.35 -10.68
N GLU A 47 -13.28 7.59 -9.58
CA GLU A 47 -13.85 8.90 -9.25
C GLU A 47 -12.76 9.96 -9.15
N GLU A 48 -11.63 9.67 -8.51
CA GLU A 48 -10.53 10.62 -8.35
C GLU A 48 -9.75 10.83 -9.66
N LEU A 49 -9.49 9.79 -10.44
CA LEU A 49 -8.69 9.93 -11.67
C LEU A 49 -9.42 10.61 -12.83
N TRP A 50 -10.75 10.44 -12.94
CA TRP A 50 -11.55 10.97 -14.06
C TRP A 50 -12.70 11.89 -13.64
N HIS A 51 -12.89 12.15 -12.34
CA HIS A 51 -14.00 12.98 -11.82
C HIS A 51 -15.40 12.49 -12.20
N ILE A 52 -15.57 11.18 -12.41
CA ILE A 52 -16.86 10.54 -12.71
C ILE A 52 -17.54 10.19 -11.38
N ASN A 53 -18.13 11.19 -10.72
CA ASN A 53 -18.66 11.07 -9.35
C ASN A 53 -20.04 10.39 -9.25
N ASP A 54 -20.60 9.93 -10.35
CA ASP A 54 -21.95 9.37 -10.43
C ASP A 54 -21.98 7.87 -10.76
N ILE A 55 -20.88 7.16 -10.42
CA ILE A 55 -20.78 5.71 -10.60
C ILE A 55 -21.80 4.99 -9.72
N THR A 56 -22.68 4.23 -10.38
CA THR A 56 -23.69 3.40 -9.74
C THR A 56 -23.23 1.96 -9.58
N THR A 57 -22.56 1.42 -10.59
CA THR A 57 -22.17 0.00 -10.65
C THR A 57 -20.82 -0.13 -11.34
N ILE A 58 -19.97 -1.00 -10.78
CA ILE A 58 -18.76 -1.48 -11.47
C ILE A 58 -18.92 -2.99 -11.65
N LEU A 59 -18.76 -3.43 -12.88
CA LEU A 59 -18.78 -4.84 -13.27
C LEU A 59 -17.35 -5.30 -13.53
N ALA A 60 -16.93 -6.35 -12.82
CA ALA A 60 -15.65 -7.02 -13.05
C ALA A 60 -15.84 -8.26 -13.92
N PRO A 61 -14.90 -8.58 -14.83
CA PRO A 61 -14.96 -9.80 -15.59
C PRO A 61 -14.85 -11.02 -14.64
N ILE A 62 -15.61 -12.07 -14.92
CA ILE A 62 -15.51 -13.33 -14.20
C ILE A 62 -14.17 -13.98 -14.57
N PRO A 63 -13.33 -14.39 -13.60
CA PRO A 63 -12.02 -14.96 -13.88
C PRO A 63 -12.11 -16.16 -14.83
N ASN A 64 -11.42 -16.07 -15.98
CA ASN A 64 -11.36 -17.15 -16.96
C ASN A 64 -9.94 -17.73 -17.00
N ARG A 65 -9.79 -19.00 -16.61
CA ARG A 65 -8.49 -19.72 -16.58
C ARG A 65 -7.81 -19.83 -17.94
N ARG A 66 -8.50 -19.55 -19.05
CA ARG A 66 -7.97 -19.60 -20.42
C ARG A 66 -7.44 -18.25 -20.92
N ARG A 67 -7.62 -17.17 -20.17
CA ARG A 67 -7.12 -15.83 -20.56
C ARG A 67 -5.60 -15.78 -20.38
N SER A 68 -4.93 -15.06 -21.26
CA SER A 68 -3.49 -14.80 -21.11
C SER A 68 -3.26 -14.00 -19.83
N PRO A 69 -2.26 -14.34 -18.99
CA PRO A 69 -1.97 -13.59 -17.76
C PRO A 69 -1.53 -12.14 -18.04
N TYR A 70 -1.09 -11.87 -19.27
CA TYR A 70 -0.63 -10.55 -19.71
C TYR A 70 -1.73 -9.69 -20.32
N GLU A 71 -2.93 -10.25 -20.50
CA GLU A 71 -4.03 -9.53 -21.09
C GLU A 71 -4.80 -8.80 -19.99
N PRO A 72 -4.90 -7.46 -20.06
CA PRO A 72 -5.49 -6.71 -18.98
C PRO A 72 -6.99 -6.94 -18.93
N ASP A 73 -7.52 -7.02 -17.72
CA ASP A 73 -8.95 -7.11 -17.49
C ASP A 73 -9.63 -5.78 -17.83
N VAL A 74 -10.80 -5.88 -18.46
CA VAL A 74 -11.66 -4.74 -18.76
C VAL A 74 -12.87 -4.81 -17.85
N TYR A 75 -13.08 -3.75 -17.09
CA TYR A 75 -14.21 -3.53 -16.20
C TYR A 75 -15.24 -2.66 -16.92
N LEU A 76 -16.51 -2.83 -16.60
CA LEU A 76 -17.56 -1.92 -17.06
C LEU A 76 -18.03 -1.05 -15.93
N ILE A 77 -18.20 0.23 -16.20
CA ILE A 77 -18.66 1.22 -15.25
C ILE A 77 -19.97 1.78 -15.77
N HIS A 78 -21.01 1.72 -14.95
CA HIS A 78 -22.30 2.32 -15.24
C HIS A 78 -22.53 3.54 -14.34
N THR A 79 -22.91 4.63 -14.97
CA THR A 79 -23.19 5.91 -14.32
C THR A 79 -24.69 6.16 -14.19
N SER A 80 -25.05 7.12 -13.35
CA SER A 80 -26.45 7.52 -13.14
C SER A 80 -27.08 8.14 -14.40
N HIS A 81 -26.26 8.76 -15.25
CA HIS A 81 -26.66 9.34 -16.53
C HIS A 81 -26.80 8.33 -17.67
N ARG A 82 -26.74 7.02 -17.38
CA ARG A 82 -26.80 5.92 -18.35
C ARG A 82 -25.60 5.88 -19.32
N THR A 83 -24.52 6.58 -19.00
CA THR A 83 -23.24 6.43 -19.71
C THR A 83 -22.53 5.18 -19.23
N THR A 84 -21.97 4.42 -20.17
CA THR A 84 -21.16 3.23 -19.88
C THR A 84 -19.72 3.51 -20.26
N TYR A 85 -18.80 3.19 -19.36
CA TYR A 85 -17.37 3.24 -19.62
C TYR A 85 -16.76 1.85 -19.52
N GLU A 86 -15.74 1.60 -20.32
CA GLU A 86 -14.80 0.52 -20.12
C GLU A 86 -13.56 1.07 -19.41
N TYR A 87 -13.10 0.36 -18.38
CA TYR A 87 -11.92 0.71 -17.60
C TYR A 87 -10.93 -0.45 -17.58
N THR A 88 -9.64 -0.18 -17.63
CA THR A 88 -8.61 -1.21 -17.56
C THR A 88 -7.34 -0.70 -16.89
N CYS A 89 -6.62 -1.62 -16.23
CA CYS A 89 -5.27 -1.38 -15.73
C CYS A 89 -4.31 -2.15 -16.63
N CYS A 90 -3.59 -1.43 -17.49
CA CYS A 90 -2.67 -2.06 -18.42
C CYS A 90 -1.35 -2.46 -17.76
N THR A 91 -0.64 -3.38 -18.40
CA THR A 91 0.76 -3.69 -18.11
C THR A 91 1.60 -3.28 -19.31
N THR A 92 2.88 -3.03 -19.08
CA THR A 92 3.84 -2.80 -20.16
C THR A 92 4.31 -4.12 -20.76
N THR A 93 4.99 -4.07 -21.90
CA THR A 93 5.66 -5.24 -22.50
C THR A 93 6.74 -5.87 -21.61
N SER A 94 7.29 -5.09 -20.66
CA SER A 94 8.21 -5.56 -19.61
C SER A 94 7.51 -6.19 -18.41
N LEU A 95 6.17 -6.24 -18.41
CA LEU A 95 5.32 -6.71 -17.31
C LEU A 95 5.31 -5.80 -16.07
N ASP A 96 5.78 -4.57 -16.20
CA ASP A 96 5.63 -3.57 -15.17
C ASP A 96 4.18 -3.03 -15.16
N PRO A 97 3.69 -2.52 -14.01
CA PRO A 97 2.42 -1.82 -13.94
C PRO A 97 2.39 -0.67 -14.95
N GLY A 98 1.36 -0.65 -15.80
CA GLY A 98 1.13 0.41 -16.79
C GLY A 98 0.15 1.47 -16.28
N THR A 99 -0.30 2.33 -17.20
CA THR A 99 -1.27 3.38 -16.90
C THR A 99 -2.68 2.82 -16.77
N HIS A 100 -3.55 3.55 -16.07
CA HIS A 100 -4.97 3.26 -15.99
C HIS A 100 -5.69 3.96 -17.14
N LEU A 101 -6.56 3.21 -17.83
CA LEU A 101 -7.23 3.67 -19.03
C LEU A 101 -8.74 3.58 -18.89
N LEU A 102 -9.42 4.58 -19.46
CA LEU A 102 -10.87 4.64 -19.56
C LEU A 102 -11.28 4.98 -21.00
N ARG A 103 -12.38 4.39 -21.48
CA ARG A 103 -13.06 4.83 -22.71
C ARG A 103 -14.57 4.76 -22.55
N GLU A 104 -15.28 5.61 -23.28
CA GLU A 104 -16.74 5.55 -23.36
C GLU A 104 -17.19 4.44 -24.32
N VAL A 105 -18.28 3.77 -23.98
CA VAL A 105 -19.03 2.88 -24.86
C VAL A 105 -20.33 3.57 -25.24
N LEU A 106 -20.46 3.87 -26.53
CA LEU A 106 -21.62 4.57 -27.10
C LEU A 106 -22.87 3.66 -27.08
N PRO A 107 -24.08 4.25 -27.18
CA PRO A 107 -25.33 3.48 -27.13
C PRO A 107 -25.49 2.44 -28.24
N ASP A 108 -24.84 2.63 -29.39
CA ASP A 108 -24.79 1.69 -30.51
C ASP A 108 -23.77 0.56 -30.31
N GLY A 109 -23.00 0.60 -29.22
CA GLY A 109 -21.95 -0.35 -28.90
C GLY A 109 -20.58 0.01 -29.49
N GLU A 110 -20.46 1.14 -30.20
CA GLU A 110 -19.17 1.66 -30.62
C GLU A 110 -18.33 2.05 -29.40
N ARG A 111 -17.01 1.89 -29.52
CA ARG A 111 -16.06 2.14 -28.44
C ARG A 111 -15.16 3.30 -28.79
N GLY A 112 -15.04 4.25 -27.87
CA GLY A 112 -14.14 5.39 -28.02
C GLY A 112 -12.66 5.00 -27.93
N ALA A 113 -11.80 6.01 -28.08
CA ALA A 113 -10.37 5.87 -27.80
C ALA A 113 -10.12 5.70 -26.30
N TRP A 114 -9.04 4.99 -25.95
CA TRP A 114 -8.58 4.90 -24.57
C TRP A 114 -7.94 6.21 -24.13
N THR A 115 -8.27 6.65 -22.92
CA THR A 115 -7.77 7.88 -22.31
C THR A 115 -7.12 7.57 -20.96
N GLU A 116 -5.94 8.14 -20.72
CA GLU A 116 -5.29 8.08 -19.41
C GLU A 116 -6.02 8.97 -18.41
N GLY A 117 -5.89 8.66 -17.11
CA GLY A 117 -6.43 9.48 -16.03
C GLY A 117 -5.81 10.89 -16.03
N PRO A 118 -6.53 11.95 -16.41
CA PRO A 118 -5.96 13.29 -16.53
C PRO A 118 -5.50 13.86 -15.18
N PHE A 119 -6.04 13.35 -14.07
CA PHE A 119 -5.80 13.84 -12.72
C PHE A 119 -4.85 12.94 -11.90
N LEU A 120 -4.05 12.08 -12.56
CA LEU A 120 -3.10 11.19 -11.87
C LEU A 120 -2.14 11.97 -10.94
N LYS A 121 -1.62 13.10 -11.41
CA LYS A 121 -0.72 13.95 -10.62
C LYS A 121 -1.40 14.46 -9.35
N GLU A 122 -2.63 14.94 -9.46
CA GLU A 122 -3.40 15.48 -8.34
C GLU A 122 -3.72 14.40 -7.30
N MET A 123 -4.08 13.20 -7.76
CA MET A 123 -4.30 12.04 -6.91
C MET A 123 -3.00 11.65 -6.16
N MET A 124 -1.86 11.56 -6.86
CA MET A 124 -0.57 11.28 -6.23
C MET A 124 -0.16 12.33 -5.21
N GLU A 125 -0.37 13.62 -5.49
CA GLU A 125 -0.08 14.70 -4.55
C GLU A 125 -0.98 14.64 -3.30
N LYS A 126 -2.26 14.29 -3.48
CA LYS A 126 -3.21 14.09 -2.38
C LYS A 126 -2.81 12.90 -1.50
N GLU A 127 -2.45 11.76 -2.09
CA GLU A 127 -1.99 10.58 -1.35
C GLU A 127 -0.66 10.86 -0.63
N ALA A 128 0.30 11.51 -1.29
CA ALA A 128 1.57 11.89 -0.69
C ALA A 128 1.36 12.81 0.51
N LYS A 129 0.46 13.80 0.38
CA LYS A 129 0.09 14.68 1.49
C LYS A 129 -0.54 13.89 2.64
N ALA A 130 -1.50 13.00 2.36
CA ALA A 130 -2.13 12.17 3.39
C ALA A 130 -1.11 11.28 4.11
N LEU A 131 -0.12 10.73 3.40
CA LEU A 131 0.98 9.97 4.00
C LEU A 131 1.85 10.84 4.90
N ILE A 132 2.21 12.05 4.46
CA ILE A 132 2.96 13.02 5.27
C ILE A 132 2.18 13.37 6.54
N ASP A 133 0.91 13.72 6.41
CA ASP A 133 0.02 14.10 7.52
C ASP A 133 -0.17 12.93 8.51
N ALA A 134 -0.19 11.70 8.02
CA ALA A 134 -0.24 10.49 8.84
C ALA A 134 1.11 10.07 9.43
N GLY A 135 2.19 10.83 9.20
CA GLY A 135 3.53 10.56 9.72
C GLY A 135 4.34 9.52 8.94
N TRP A 136 3.78 8.95 7.87
CA TRP A 136 4.42 7.96 6.99
C TRP A 136 5.23 8.61 5.86
N GLY A 137 4.97 9.88 5.53
CA GLY A 137 5.62 10.61 4.43
C GLY A 137 6.92 11.32 4.81
N SER A 138 7.32 11.31 6.08
CA SER A 138 8.70 11.60 6.44
C SER A 138 9.48 10.29 6.30
N GLY A 139 10.40 10.22 5.33
CA GLY A 139 11.25 9.04 5.13
C GLY A 139 11.94 8.58 6.43
N TYR A 140 12.45 7.34 6.45
CA TYR A 140 13.08 6.70 7.61
C TYR A 140 13.93 7.68 8.42
N LYS A 141 13.35 8.23 9.50
CA LYS A 141 14.11 9.04 10.44
C LYS A 141 15.04 8.09 11.19
N PRO A 142 16.30 8.47 11.44
CA PRO A 142 17.13 7.71 12.36
C PRO A 142 16.38 7.55 13.67
N LEU A 143 16.22 6.31 14.13
CA LEU A 143 15.64 6.05 15.45
C LEU A 143 16.48 6.78 16.49
N THR A 144 15.81 7.46 17.41
CA THR A 144 16.47 7.93 18.63
C THR A 144 17.02 6.72 19.39
N GLU A 145 18.03 6.94 20.24
CA GLU A 145 18.60 5.83 21.03
C GLU A 145 17.56 5.15 21.93
N MET A 146 16.57 5.91 22.42
CA MET A 146 15.45 5.37 23.18
C MET A 146 14.58 4.45 22.31
N GLU A 147 14.11 4.93 21.16
CA GLU A 147 13.31 4.12 20.21
C GLU A 147 14.07 2.87 19.74
N HIS A 148 15.39 2.98 19.56
CA HIS A 148 16.22 1.84 19.24
C HIS A 148 16.26 0.82 20.38
N ALA A 149 16.40 1.26 21.64
CA ALA A 149 16.37 0.36 22.79
C ALA A 149 15.00 -0.28 23.02
N GLU A 150 13.91 0.46 22.79
CA GLU A 150 12.53 -0.02 22.87
C GLU A 150 12.24 -1.16 21.88
N ILE A 151 12.90 -1.16 20.72
CA ILE A 151 12.67 -2.14 19.64
C ILE A 151 13.70 -3.27 19.66
N MET A 152 14.98 -2.94 19.92
CA MET A 152 16.11 -3.86 19.70
C MET A 152 16.88 -4.20 20.98
N GLY A 153 16.69 -3.44 22.06
CA GLY A 153 17.54 -3.43 23.25
C GLY A 153 18.84 -2.63 23.05
N ALA A 154 19.65 -2.56 24.11
CA ALA A 154 20.96 -1.89 24.07
C ALA A 154 22.09 -2.91 23.76
N LYS A 155 22.96 -2.59 22.80
CA LYS A 155 24.05 -3.50 22.37
C LYS A 155 25.06 -3.73 23.50
N GLU A 156 25.25 -2.72 24.33
CA GLU A 156 26.14 -2.67 25.49
C GLU A 156 25.73 -3.68 26.57
N LEU A 157 24.46 -4.09 26.57
CA LEU A 157 23.88 -5.02 27.54
C LEU A 157 23.81 -6.47 27.06
N ARG A 158 24.37 -6.78 25.88
CA ARG A 158 24.35 -8.16 25.31
C ARG A 158 24.94 -9.22 26.25
N TRP A 159 25.83 -8.83 27.15
CA TRP A 159 26.45 -9.73 28.13
C TRP A 159 25.46 -10.28 29.16
N LEU A 160 24.28 -9.65 29.36
CA LEU A 160 23.22 -10.17 30.24
C LEU A 160 22.53 -11.41 29.67
N GLY A 161 22.68 -11.71 28.38
CA GLY A 161 22.07 -12.89 27.76
C GLY A 161 20.53 -12.87 27.67
N LEU A 162 19.89 -11.71 27.87
CA LEU A 162 18.44 -11.55 27.84
C LEU A 162 17.88 -11.67 26.42
N GLY A 163 16.68 -12.23 26.31
CA GLY A 163 15.94 -12.41 25.06
C GLY A 163 14.67 -11.55 25.00
N GLY A 164 14.05 -11.51 23.82
CA GLY A 164 12.70 -10.95 23.64
C GLY A 164 12.51 -9.53 24.20
N ASP A 165 11.49 -9.36 25.02
CA ASP A 165 11.12 -8.09 25.64
C ASP A 165 12.03 -7.71 26.81
N GLU A 166 12.64 -8.69 27.50
CA GLU A 166 13.53 -8.45 28.65
C GLU A 166 14.78 -7.65 28.25
N LYS A 167 15.35 -7.94 27.07
CA LYS A 167 16.49 -7.15 26.55
C LYS A 167 16.10 -5.71 26.18
N CYS A 168 14.85 -5.49 25.76
CA CYS A 168 14.35 -4.16 25.42
C CYS A 168 14.08 -3.38 26.70
N HIS A 169 13.48 -4.03 27.69
CA HIS A 169 13.24 -3.46 29.01
C HIS A 169 14.52 -3.03 29.72
N ALA A 170 15.53 -3.91 29.76
CA ALA A 170 16.84 -3.60 30.32
C ALA A 170 17.52 -2.44 29.56
N GLY A 171 17.38 -2.42 28.23
CA GLY A 171 17.90 -1.34 27.39
C GLY A 171 17.27 0.02 27.69
N VAL A 172 15.94 0.06 27.82
CA VAL A 172 15.19 1.28 28.17
C VAL A 172 15.57 1.76 29.57
N LEU A 173 15.61 0.86 30.56
CA LEU A 173 16.01 1.20 31.93
C LEU A 173 17.43 1.78 31.97
N TRP A 174 18.38 1.16 31.28
CA TRP A 174 19.77 1.65 31.22
C TRP A 174 19.87 3.07 30.63
N ILE A 175 19.12 3.36 29.56
CA ILE A 175 19.06 4.70 28.99
C ILE A 175 18.41 5.69 29.95
N MET A 176 17.28 5.32 30.59
CA MET A 176 16.59 6.16 31.56
C MET A 176 17.48 6.51 32.77
N MET A 177 18.35 5.59 33.18
CA MET A 177 19.34 5.80 34.24
C MET A 177 20.55 6.65 33.83
N GLY A 178 20.59 7.16 32.59
CA GLY A 178 21.73 7.94 32.10
C GLY A 178 22.92 7.10 31.65
N LYS A 179 22.69 5.84 31.25
CA LYS A 179 23.70 4.91 30.74
C LYS A 179 24.88 4.70 31.70
N PRO A 180 24.64 4.17 32.91
CA PRO A 180 25.72 3.87 33.85
C PRO A 180 26.76 2.95 33.21
N GLU A 181 28.01 3.07 33.65
CA GLU A 181 29.14 2.34 33.07
C GLU A 181 28.97 0.82 33.26
N VAL A 182 28.99 0.07 32.16
CA VAL A 182 28.89 -1.41 32.13
C VAL A 182 30.08 -2.07 31.43
N GLY A 183 31.16 -1.30 31.23
CA GLY A 183 32.41 -1.77 30.62
C GLY A 183 33.28 -2.61 31.57
N THR A 184 33.06 -2.48 32.88
CA THR A 184 33.81 -3.17 33.94
C THR A 184 32.94 -4.17 34.69
N GLU A 185 33.53 -5.19 35.33
CA GLU A 185 32.78 -6.18 36.13
C GLU A 185 31.99 -5.52 37.27
N VAL A 186 32.58 -4.53 37.93
CA VAL A 186 31.93 -3.75 39.00
C VAL A 186 30.71 -3.00 38.48
N GLY A 187 30.84 -2.36 37.31
CA GLY A 187 29.74 -1.65 36.65
C GLY A 187 28.61 -2.59 36.20
N ARG A 188 28.97 -3.74 35.61
CA ARG A 188 28.02 -4.79 35.24
C ARG A 188 27.23 -5.32 36.43
N GLY A 189 27.91 -5.72 37.49
CA GLY A 189 27.26 -6.20 38.71
C GLY A 189 26.48 -5.11 39.45
N GLY A 190 26.82 -3.83 39.25
CA GLY A 190 26.01 -2.70 39.70
C GLY A 190 24.68 -2.61 38.96
N PHE A 191 24.73 -2.65 37.62
CA PHE A 191 23.53 -2.57 36.80
C PHE A 191 22.62 -3.79 36.96
N GLU A 192 23.18 -5.00 37.03
CA GLU A 192 22.41 -6.24 37.23
C GLU A 192 21.58 -6.21 38.51
N ARG A 193 22.14 -5.67 39.62
CA ARG A 193 21.41 -5.49 40.87
C ARG A 193 20.26 -4.50 40.74
N VAL A 194 20.47 -3.39 40.03
CA VAL A 194 19.41 -2.40 39.80
C VAL A 194 18.30 -2.97 38.92
N LEU A 195 18.67 -3.68 37.85
CA LEU A 195 17.71 -4.35 36.97
C LEU A 195 16.88 -5.40 37.74
N GLY A 196 17.54 -6.21 38.58
CA GLY A 196 16.84 -7.18 39.44
C GLY A 196 15.83 -6.52 40.36
N ALA A 197 16.24 -5.50 41.11
CA ALA A 197 15.34 -4.75 41.99
C ALA A 197 14.16 -4.11 41.23
N HIS A 198 14.46 -3.51 40.06
CA HIS A 198 13.46 -2.88 39.20
C HIS A 198 12.39 -3.86 38.68
N LEU A 199 12.78 -5.09 38.36
CA LEU A 199 11.85 -6.15 37.95
C LEU A 199 11.08 -6.73 39.15
N GLU A 200 11.73 -6.89 40.30
CA GLU A 200 11.09 -7.33 41.55
C GLU A 200 10.02 -6.35 42.06
N GLU A 201 10.19 -5.04 41.81
CA GLU A 201 9.20 -4.00 42.07
C GLU A 201 7.95 -4.08 41.17
N GLY A 202 7.87 -5.08 40.28
CA GLY A 202 6.70 -5.34 39.44
C GLY A 202 6.65 -4.49 38.17
N CYS A 203 7.77 -3.89 37.77
CA CYS A 203 7.81 -3.18 36.49
C CYS A 203 7.66 -4.17 35.33
N GLY A 204 6.67 -3.91 34.47
CA GLY A 204 6.48 -4.60 33.20
C GLY A 204 7.06 -3.83 32.02
N PHE A 205 7.26 -4.54 30.91
CA PHE A 205 7.56 -3.94 29.60
C PHE A 205 6.33 -4.04 28.71
N GLU A 206 5.50 -3.00 28.74
CA GLU A 206 4.23 -2.95 28.02
C GLU A 206 4.24 -1.83 26.99
N GLU A 207 3.73 -2.11 25.78
CA GLU A 207 3.73 -1.16 24.67
C GLU A 207 5.11 -0.57 24.37
N ARG A 208 6.16 -1.39 24.56
CA ARG A 208 7.57 -1.02 24.46
C ARG A 208 8.04 0.04 25.45
N LYS A 209 7.38 0.17 26.60
CA LYS A 209 7.74 1.10 27.65
C LYS A 209 7.99 0.37 28.95
N CYS A 210 9.02 0.82 29.66
CA CYS A 210 9.28 0.45 31.04
C CYS A 210 8.22 1.11 31.94
N ARG A 211 7.20 0.36 32.39
CA ARG A 211 6.13 0.87 33.25
C ARG A 211 6.13 0.15 34.60
N GLY A 212 6.45 0.87 35.67
CA GLY A 212 6.24 0.42 37.04
C GLY A 212 4.94 1.00 37.59
N GLU A 213 4.23 0.25 38.42
CA GLU A 213 3.17 0.83 39.25
C GLU A 213 3.78 1.91 40.16
N ARG A 214 3.16 3.09 40.18
CA ARG A 214 3.35 4.04 41.28
C ARG A 214 2.48 3.64 42.45
#